data_AF-A0A6J2R706-F1
#
_entry.id   AF-A0A6J2R706-F1
#
_cell.length_a   1.000
_cell.length_b   1.000
_cell.length_c   1.000
_cell.angle_alpha   90.00
_cell.angle_beta   90.00
_cell.angle_gamma   90.00
#
_symmetry.space_group_name_H-M   'P 1'
#
loop_
_entity.id
_entity.type
_entity.pdbx_description
1 polymer ?
#
loop_
_entity_poly.entity_id
_entity_poly.type
_entity_poly.pdbx_seq_one_letter_code
_entity_poly.pdbx_strand_id
1 'polypeptide(L)'
;MASCVTELITFCSNIILSATALYSSYRLFKDHRAPSVGLFVLGLSAALCILHPFSSYLASIQREAEWAGEVLAPALVSFDFLWLSEDRNTAHILLSGSCLLLGLCDWLSADALTLMTRCLGLSSLSCCLTVCLFAGNALGAFSGVALSLPLLVAQRVGTNTFAPLISPAATEDLTKWLLKGVMSVGCWASTQALSRFLLDVTDQCNIDI
;
A
#
# COMPACT_ATOMS: atom_id res chain seq x y z
N MET A 1 -11.27 -28.77 8.38
CA MET A 1 -10.78 -28.70 6.97
C MET A 1 -10.80 -27.27 6.44
N ALA A 2 -11.89 -26.50 6.58
CA ALA A 2 -11.95 -25.10 6.12
C ALA A 2 -10.89 -24.17 6.76
N SER A 3 -10.59 -24.32 8.06
CA SER A 3 -9.58 -23.50 8.77
C SER A 3 -8.15 -23.72 8.29
N CYS A 4 -7.75 -24.96 8.01
CA CYS A 4 -6.42 -25.27 7.49
C CYS A 4 -6.20 -24.70 6.09
N VAL A 5 -7.25 -24.70 5.27
CA VAL A 5 -7.19 -24.13 3.91
C VAL A 5 -7.06 -22.60 3.96
N THR A 6 -7.81 -21.90 4.83
CA THR A 6 -7.71 -20.44 4.96
C THR A 6 -6.39 -19.98 5.56
N GLU A 7 -5.83 -20.72 6.53
CA GLU A 7 -4.50 -20.47 7.07
C GLU A 7 -3.41 -20.63 6.01
N LEU A 8 -3.45 -21.72 5.23
CA LEU A 8 -2.51 -21.95 4.14
C LEU A 8 -2.60 -20.85 3.06
N ILE A 9 -3.81 -20.45 2.69
CA ILE A 9 -4.06 -19.39 1.70
C ILE A 9 -3.48 -18.06 2.19
N THR A 10 -3.68 -17.71 3.47
CA THR A 10 -3.16 -16.48 4.08
C THR A 10 -1.63 -16.51 4.18
N PHE A 11 -1.06 -17.65 4.53
CA PHE A 11 0.38 -17.86 4.54
C PHE A 11 0.99 -17.68 3.15
N CYS A 12 0.38 -18.31 2.13
CA CYS A 12 0.80 -18.17 0.73
C CYS A 12 0.70 -16.73 0.22
N SER A 13 -0.38 -15.98 0.54
CA SER A 13 -0.47 -14.57 0.12
C SER A 13 0.56 -13.68 0.79
N ASN A 14 0.88 -13.91 2.07
CA ASN A 14 1.97 -13.20 2.74
C ASN A 14 3.32 -13.45 2.08
N ILE A 15 3.61 -14.69 1.69
CA ILE A 15 4.82 -15.04 0.94
C ILE A 15 4.85 -14.31 -0.41
N ILE A 16 3.76 -14.39 -1.18
CA ILE A 16 3.68 -13.77 -2.51
C ILE A 16 3.83 -12.26 -2.40
N LEU A 17 3.09 -11.62 -1.48
CA LEU A 17 3.17 -10.18 -1.25
C LEU A 17 4.57 -9.77 -0.80
N SER A 18 5.16 -10.49 0.16
CA SER A 18 6.51 -10.22 0.64
C SER A 18 7.54 -10.31 -0.49
N ALA A 19 7.55 -11.43 -1.23
CA ALA A 19 8.50 -11.65 -2.32
C ALA A 19 8.34 -10.60 -3.43
N THR A 20 7.10 -10.31 -3.85
CA THR A 20 6.83 -9.33 -4.92
C THR A 20 7.14 -7.90 -4.49
N ALA A 21 6.79 -7.50 -3.27
CA ALA A 21 7.07 -6.17 -2.74
C ALA A 21 8.57 -5.95 -2.52
N LEU A 22 9.28 -6.92 -1.94
CA LEU A 22 10.73 -6.84 -1.75
C LEU A 22 11.49 -6.85 -3.10
N TYR A 23 11.06 -7.67 -4.06
CA TYR A 23 11.63 -7.65 -5.41
C TYR A 23 11.41 -6.30 -6.10
N SER A 24 10.20 -5.77 -6.02
CA SER A 24 9.82 -4.46 -6.57
C SER A 24 10.63 -3.33 -5.91
N SER A 25 10.77 -3.39 -4.59
CA SER A 25 11.60 -2.47 -3.82
C SER A 25 13.05 -2.48 -4.28
N TYR A 26 13.66 -3.66 -4.41
CA TYR A 26 15.03 -3.81 -4.88
C TYR A 26 15.21 -3.23 -6.29
N ARG A 27 14.26 -3.49 -7.20
CA ARG A 27 14.31 -3.00 -8.57
C ARG A 27 14.20 -1.47 -8.64
N LEU A 28 13.38 -0.87 -7.78
CA LEU A 28 13.17 0.59 -7.72
C LEU A 28 14.26 1.34 -6.95
N PHE A 29 15.10 0.66 -6.18
CA PHE A 29 16.02 1.28 -5.22
C PHE A 29 16.95 2.35 -5.80
N LYS A 30 17.41 2.16 -7.04
CA LYS A 30 18.36 3.09 -7.67
C LYS A 30 17.68 4.39 -8.12
N ASP A 31 16.58 4.26 -8.83
CA ASP A 31 15.97 5.37 -9.57
C ASP A 31 14.77 5.99 -8.83
N HIS A 32 14.09 5.21 -7.99
CA HIS A 32 12.86 5.59 -7.31
C HIS A 32 12.92 5.21 -5.82
N ARG A 33 13.68 6.01 -5.05
CA ARG A 33 14.00 5.69 -3.63
C ARG A 33 12.77 5.70 -2.73
N ALA A 34 11.87 6.66 -2.91
CA ALA A 34 10.66 6.77 -2.09
C ALA A 34 9.79 5.50 -2.19
N PRO A 35 9.33 5.07 -3.37
CA PRO A 35 8.50 3.88 -3.51
C PRO A 35 9.28 2.61 -3.17
N SER A 36 10.60 2.58 -3.41
CA SER A 36 11.45 1.47 -2.94
C SER A 36 11.32 1.27 -1.42
N VAL A 37 11.38 2.35 -0.62
CA VAL A 37 11.21 2.27 0.84
C VAL A 37 9.79 1.85 1.21
N GLY A 38 8.76 2.39 0.54
CA GLY A 38 7.37 2.02 0.82
C GLY A 38 7.08 0.54 0.58
N LEU A 39 7.52 0.03 -0.58
CA LEU A 39 7.38 -1.38 -0.92
C LEU A 39 8.27 -2.28 -0.05
N PHE A 40 9.42 -1.79 0.42
CA PHE A 40 10.25 -2.52 1.39
C PHE A 40 9.51 -2.73 2.71
N VAL A 41 8.93 -1.66 3.27
CA VAL A 41 8.18 -1.73 4.53
C VAL A 41 6.97 -2.65 4.37
N LEU A 42 6.24 -2.57 3.25
CA LEU A 42 5.14 -3.47 2.94
C LEU A 42 5.59 -4.94 2.81
N GLY A 43 6.71 -5.18 2.14
CA GLY A 43 7.26 -6.53 1.99
C GLY A 43 7.76 -7.13 3.29
N LEU A 44 8.35 -6.29 4.15
CA LEU A 44 8.81 -6.67 5.49
C LEU A 44 7.63 -6.92 6.43
N SER A 45 6.58 -6.10 6.39
CA SER A 45 5.39 -6.33 7.21
C SER A 45 4.68 -7.63 6.80
N ALA A 46 4.56 -7.91 5.51
CA ALA A 46 4.07 -9.19 5.02
C ALA A 46 4.96 -10.37 5.45
N ALA A 47 6.30 -10.20 5.46
CA ALA A 47 7.23 -11.22 5.96
C ALA A 47 7.05 -11.49 7.46
N LEU A 48 6.82 -10.45 8.26
CA LEU A 48 6.55 -10.60 9.69
C LEU A 48 5.27 -11.39 9.92
N CYS A 49 4.25 -11.24 9.08
CA CYS A 49 3.00 -11.99 9.14
C CYS A 49 3.12 -13.47 8.73
N ILE A 50 4.27 -13.92 8.21
CA ILE A 50 4.59 -15.34 7.98
C ILE A 50 4.96 -16.02 9.31
N LEU A 51 5.52 -15.26 10.25
CA LEU A 51 5.95 -15.76 11.56
C LEU A 51 4.72 -15.99 12.45
N HIS A 52 4.65 -17.18 13.06
CA HIS A 52 3.58 -17.47 14.01
C HIS A 52 3.69 -16.54 15.23
N PRO A 53 2.64 -15.80 15.62
CA PRO A 53 2.71 -14.94 16.78
C PRO A 53 2.74 -15.78 18.05
N PHE A 54 3.93 -15.89 18.66
CA PHE A 54 4.12 -16.59 19.92
C PHE A 54 3.60 -15.81 21.14
N SER A 55 3.21 -14.53 20.96
CA SER A 55 2.67 -13.68 22.02
C SER A 55 1.67 -12.65 21.49
N SER A 56 0.78 -12.17 22.37
CA SER A 56 -0.16 -11.09 22.07
C SER A 56 0.53 -9.78 21.69
N TYR A 57 1.72 -9.52 22.26
CA TYR A 57 2.55 -8.37 21.91
C TYR A 57 3.04 -8.44 20.45
N LEU A 58 3.56 -9.61 20.03
CA LEU A 58 4.02 -9.84 18.66
C LEU A 58 2.86 -9.71 17.66
N ALA A 59 1.67 -10.20 18.01
CA ALA A 59 0.47 -10.01 17.21
C ALA A 59 0.05 -8.54 17.05
N SER A 60 0.33 -7.68 18.05
CA SER A 60 0.11 -6.23 17.91
C SER A 60 1.09 -5.58 16.96
N ILE A 61 2.39 -5.90 17.11
CA ILE A 61 3.45 -5.38 16.22
C ILE A 61 3.19 -5.78 14.76
N GLN A 62 2.81 -7.03 14.50
CA GLN A 62 2.47 -7.49 13.15
C GLN A 62 1.35 -6.65 12.54
N ARG A 63 0.28 -6.39 13.30
CA ARG A 63 -0.87 -5.59 12.87
C ARG A 63 -0.49 -4.13 12.59
N GLU A 64 0.32 -3.53 13.46
CA GLU A 64 0.79 -2.15 13.31
C GLU A 64 1.75 -2.02 12.13
N ALA A 65 2.66 -2.98 11.95
CA ALA A 65 3.59 -3.01 10.82
C ALA A 65 2.85 -3.22 9.48
N GLU A 66 1.84 -4.09 9.45
CA GLU A 66 1.00 -4.32 8.28
C GLU A 66 0.28 -3.03 7.88
N TRP A 67 -0.41 -2.39 8.83
CA TRP A 67 -1.06 -1.10 8.61
C TRP A 67 -0.09 -0.01 8.15
N ALA A 68 1.08 0.09 8.79
CA ALA A 68 2.08 1.09 8.41
C ALA A 68 2.58 0.89 6.98
N GLY A 69 2.80 -0.37 6.57
CA GLY A 69 3.15 -0.72 5.19
C GLY A 69 2.04 -0.36 4.20
N GLU A 70 0.79 -0.68 4.53
CA GLU A 70 -0.38 -0.34 3.70
C GLU A 70 -0.58 1.17 3.56
N VAL A 71 -0.24 1.97 4.58
CA VAL A 71 -0.30 3.44 4.53
C VAL A 71 0.84 4.04 3.73
N LEU A 72 2.08 3.58 3.97
CA LEU A 72 3.28 4.16 3.39
C LEU A 72 3.48 3.79 1.93
N ALA A 73 3.20 2.54 1.55
CA ALA A 73 3.44 2.07 0.19
C ALA A 73 2.71 2.91 -0.89
N PRO A 74 1.36 3.09 -0.84
CA PRO A 74 0.67 3.92 -1.82
C PRO A 74 1.11 5.38 -1.74
N ALA A 75 1.32 5.93 -0.54
CA ALA A 75 1.75 7.32 -0.36
C ALA A 75 3.12 7.59 -1.01
N LEU A 76 4.08 6.68 -0.84
CA LEU A 76 5.42 6.80 -1.41
C LEU A 76 5.46 6.55 -2.93
N VAL A 77 4.55 5.72 -3.45
CA VAL A 77 4.35 5.58 -4.90
C VAL A 77 3.74 6.85 -5.50
N SER A 78 2.68 7.39 -4.89
CA SER A 78 2.08 8.65 -5.31
C SER A 78 3.03 9.84 -5.18
N PHE A 79 3.87 9.86 -4.13
CA PHE A 79 4.93 10.85 -3.96
C PHE A 79 5.85 10.90 -5.18
N ASP A 80 6.29 9.75 -5.66
CA ASP A 80 7.27 9.68 -6.76
C ASP A 80 6.65 10.11 -8.09
N PHE A 81 5.39 9.73 -8.34
CA PHE A 81 4.63 10.24 -9.49
C PHE A 81 4.49 11.77 -9.47
N LEU A 82 4.14 12.34 -8.31
CA LEU A 82 4.05 13.81 -8.15
C LEU A 82 5.42 14.47 -8.32
N TRP A 83 6.46 13.85 -7.77
CA TRP A 83 7.83 14.35 -7.86
C TRP A 83 8.33 14.41 -9.31
N LEU A 84 8.11 13.33 -10.07
CA LEU A 84 8.43 13.25 -11.50
C LEU A 84 7.58 14.20 -12.35
N SER A 85 6.38 14.56 -11.90
CA SER A 85 5.50 15.56 -12.54
C SER A 85 5.77 17.00 -12.08
N GLU A 86 6.88 17.23 -11.38
CA GLU A 86 7.29 18.53 -10.81
C GLU A 86 6.38 19.13 -9.72
N ASP A 87 5.32 18.43 -9.30
CA ASP A 87 4.47 18.87 -8.19
C ASP A 87 5.05 18.46 -6.82
N ARG A 88 6.19 19.09 -6.49
CA ARG A 88 6.96 18.78 -5.27
C ARG A 88 6.23 19.18 -4.00
N ASN A 89 5.42 20.25 -4.04
CA ASN A 89 4.71 20.71 -2.86
C ASN A 89 3.64 19.70 -2.42
N THR A 90 2.82 19.23 -3.36
CA THR A 90 1.82 18.19 -3.07
C THR A 90 2.50 16.88 -2.64
N ALA A 91 3.64 16.53 -3.25
CA ALA A 91 4.42 15.37 -2.83
C ALA A 91 4.84 15.45 -1.35
N HIS A 92 5.40 16.58 -0.93
CA HIS A 92 5.80 16.80 0.47
C HIS A 92 4.61 16.79 1.44
N ILE A 93 3.49 17.41 1.07
CA ILE A 93 2.27 17.41 1.89
C ILE A 93 1.76 15.99 2.08
N LEU A 94 1.71 15.19 1.01
CA LEU A 94 1.25 13.79 1.09
C LEU A 94 2.17 12.97 2.01
N LEU A 95 3.49 13.03 1.81
CA LEU A 95 4.45 12.29 2.62
C LEU A 95 4.42 12.71 4.10
N SER A 96 4.40 14.01 4.37
CA SER A 96 4.33 14.52 5.74
C SER A 96 3.03 14.12 6.42
N GLY A 97 1.90 14.17 5.72
CA GLY A 97 0.61 13.69 6.22
C GLY A 97 0.65 12.20 6.57
N SER A 98 1.26 11.36 5.73
CA SER A 98 1.42 9.93 6.00
C SER A 98 2.29 9.67 7.22
N CYS A 99 3.43 10.34 7.34
CA CYS A 99 4.31 10.20 8.50
C CYS A 99 3.67 10.71 9.79
N LEU A 100 2.96 11.85 9.75
CA LEU A 100 2.23 12.39 10.90
C LEU A 100 1.14 11.44 11.37
N LEU A 101 0.40 10.82 10.45
CA LEU A 101 -0.64 9.84 10.79
C LEU A 101 -0.05 8.63 11.54
N LEU A 102 1.12 8.13 11.11
CA LEU A 102 1.83 7.07 11.82
C LEU A 102 2.29 7.52 13.20
N GLY A 103 2.85 8.72 13.33
CA GLY A 103 3.35 9.23 14.61
C GLY A 103 2.25 9.58 15.62
N LEU A 104 1.04 9.89 15.15
CA LEU A 104 -0.10 10.26 15.98
C LEU A 104 -1.09 9.10 16.20
N CYS A 105 -0.79 7.88 15.75
CA CYS A 105 -1.74 6.78 15.79
C CYS A 105 -2.25 6.47 17.21
N ASP A 106 -1.36 6.55 18.21
CA ASP A 106 -1.69 6.27 19.62
C ASP A 106 -2.48 7.39 20.29
N TRP A 107 -2.45 8.59 19.71
CA TRP A 107 -3.13 9.78 20.23
C TRP A 107 -4.51 9.99 19.60
N LEU A 108 -4.82 9.26 18.53
CA LEU A 108 -6.09 9.36 17.80
C LEU A 108 -7.10 8.33 18.31
N SER A 109 -8.38 8.72 18.37
CA SER A 109 -9.44 7.74 18.56
C SER A 109 -9.51 6.77 17.38
N ALA A 110 -10.03 5.57 17.61
CA ALA A 110 -10.12 4.54 16.57
C ALA A 110 -10.92 5.00 15.34
N ASP A 111 -11.98 5.79 15.55
CA ASP A 111 -12.79 6.39 14.48
C ASP A 111 -12.02 7.47 13.72
N ALA A 112 -11.34 8.37 14.43
CA ALA A 112 -10.54 9.43 13.82
C ALA A 112 -9.38 8.83 12.99
N LEU A 113 -8.72 7.80 13.53
CA LEU A 113 -7.64 7.10 12.87
C LEU A 113 -8.10 6.37 11.60
N THR A 114 -9.29 5.75 11.63
CA THR A 114 -9.90 5.11 10.46
C THR A 114 -10.26 6.15 9.39
N LEU A 115 -10.87 7.26 9.79
CA LEU A 115 -11.23 8.35 8.88
C LEU A 115 -9.99 8.96 8.23
N MET A 116 -8.96 9.28 9.01
CA MET A 116 -7.70 9.82 8.50
C MET A 116 -6.99 8.85 7.56
N THR A 117 -6.97 7.55 7.88
CA THR A 117 -6.40 6.51 7.01
C THR A 117 -7.11 6.48 5.65
N ARG A 118 -8.45 6.56 5.63
CA ARG A 118 -9.24 6.61 4.38
C ARG A 118 -9.02 7.90 3.61
N CYS A 119 -9.02 9.04 4.28
CA CYS A 119 -8.73 10.34 3.65
C CYS A 119 -7.36 10.34 3.00
N LEU A 120 -6.36 9.76 3.67
CA LEU A 120 -5.01 9.63 3.14
C LEU A 120 -4.95 8.67 1.95
N GLY A 121 -5.61 7.51 2.03
CA GLY A 121 -5.74 6.59 0.91
C GLY A 121 -6.41 7.22 -0.31
N LEU A 122 -7.51 7.98 -0.12
CA LEU A 122 -8.18 8.73 -1.19
C LEU A 122 -7.30 9.85 -1.75
N SER A 123 -6.57 10.57 -0.90
CA SER A 123 -5.65 11.63 -1.32
C SER A 123 -4.53 11.03 -2.18
N SER A 124 -3.87 9.98 -1.69
CA SER A 124 -2.83 9.25 -2.41
C SER A 124 -3.33 8.73 -3.76
N LEU A 125 -4.52 8.11 -3.77
CA LEU A 125 -5.16 7.61 -4.97
C LEU A 125 -5.44 8.73 -5.97
N SER A 126 -6.04 9.84 -5.51
CA SER A 126 -6.38 10.98 -6.36
C SER A 126 -5.13 11.58 -6.99
N CYS A 127 -4.06 11.80 -6.22
CA CYS A 127 -2.79 12.30 -6.72
C CYS A 127 -2.19 11.38 -7.79
N CYS A 128 -2.16 10.07 -7.52
CA CYS A 128 -1.65 9.08 -8.47
C CYS A 128 -2.47 9.07 -9.76
N LEU A 129 -3.81 9.05 -9.65
CA LEU A 129 -4.70 9.06 -10.80
C LEU A 129 -4.55 10.33 -11.64
N THR A 130 -4.47 11.50 -11.00
CA THR A 130 -4.29 12.76 -11.72
C THR A 130 -3.03 12.72 -12.58
N VAL A 131 -1.88 12.39 -11.99
CA VAL A 131 -0.61 12.28 -12.73
C VAL A 131 -0.72 11.23 -13.83
N CYS A 132 -1.19 10.02 -13.50
CA CYS A 132 -1.21 8.91 -14.43
C CYS A 132 -2.16 9.14 -15.61
N LEU A 133 -3.30 9.81 -15.42
CA LEU A 133 -4.23 10.14 -16.50
C LEU A 133 -3.63 11.18 -17.45
N PHE A 134 -2.97 12.20 -16.93
CA PHE A 134 -2.29 13.20 -17.77
C PHE A 134 -1.07 12.62 -18.50
N ALA A 135 -0.35 11.71 -17.88
CA ALA A 135 0.79 11.02 -18.47
C ALA A 135 0.41 9.85 -19.41
N GLY A 136 -0.87 9.48 -19.52
CA GLY A 136 -1.30 8.29 -20.26
C GLY A 136 -0.80 6.96 -19.64
N ASN A 137 -0.41 6.97 -18.37
CA ASN A 137 0.18 5.83 -17.67
C ASN A 137 -0.89 4.95 -17.01
N ALA A 138 -1.54 4.10 -17.81
CA ALA A 138 -2.59 3.20 -17.34
C ALA A 138 -2.12 2.21 -16.25
N LEU A 139 -0.87 1.75 -16.31
CA LEU A 139 -0.28 0.87 -15.29
C LEU A 139 -0.12 1.60 -13.95
N GLY A 140 0.26 2.87 -13.99
CA GLY A 140 0.37 3.73 -12.80
C GLY A 140 -1.00 3.90 -12.14
N ALA A 141 -2.03 4.25 -12.92
CA ALA A 141 -3.40 4.38 -12.41
C ALA A 141 -3.90 3.08 -11.77
N PHE A 142 -3.68 1.94 -12.44
CA PHE A 142 -4.02 0.62 -11.89
C PHE A 142 -3.26 0.33 -10.59
N SER A 143 -1.96 0.63 -10.54
CA SER A 143 -1.15 0.42 -9.33
C SER A 143 -1.61 1.28 -8.16
N GLY A 144 -2.02 2.53 -8.41
CA GLY A 144 -2.56 3.43 -7.40
C GLY A 144 -3.84 2.89 -6.78
N VAL A 145 -4.76 2.38 -7.62
CA VAL A 145 -5.98 1.71 -7.14
C VAL A 145 -5.63 0.46 -6.34
N ALA A 146 -4.77 -0.41 -6.88
CA ALA A 146 -4.41 -1.68 -6.26
C ALA A 146 -3.75 -1.50 -4.87
N LEU A 147 -2.86 -0.52 -4.73
CA LEU A 147 -2.17 -0.25 -3.46
C LEU A 147 -3.01 0.53 -2.46
N SER A 148 -3.98 1.34 -2.91
CA SER A 148 -4.84 2.14 -2.02
C SER A 148 -6.13 1.42 -1.60
N LEU A 149 -6.55 0.39 -2.34
CA LEU A 149 -7.74 -0.41 -2.05
C LEU A 149 -7.78 -0.95 -0.59
N PRO A 150 -6.67 -1.44 -0.01
CA PRO A 150 -6.64 -1.89 1.38
C PRO A 150 -7.04 -0.81 2.37
N LEU A 151 -6.54 0.41 2.20
CA LEU A 151 -6.85 1.55 3.07
C LEU A 151 -8.33 1.97 3.00
N LEU A 152 -8.98 1.69 1.88
CA LEU A 152 -10.39 2.06 1.64
C LEU A 152 -11.36 0.98 2.13
N VAL A 153 -10.97 -0.28 1.99
CA VAL A 153 -11.84 -1.45 2.24
C VAL A 153 -11.60 -2.07 3.61
N ALA A 154 -10.37 -2.11 4.10
CA ALA A 154 -10.06 -2.73 5.38
C ALA A 154 -10.64 -1.90 6.55
N GLN A 155 -11.49 -2.54 7.34
CA GLN A 155 -12.05 -1.94 8.55
C GLN A 155 -11.08 -2.22 9.72
N ARG A 156 -10.40 -1.19 10.21
CA ARG A 156 -9.36 -1.30 11.25
C ARG A 156 -9.90 -1.75 12.62
N VAL A 157 -11.21 -1.65 12.84
CA VAL A 157 -11.81 -1.78 14.18
C VAL A 157 -12.92 -2.83 14.17
N GLY A 158 -12.74 -3.86 15.00
CA GLY A 158 -13.78 -4.78 15.44
C GLY A 158 -14.81 -4.10 16.33
N THR A 159 -15.48 -3.08 15.80
CA THR A 159 -16.69 -2.50 16.40
C THR A 159 -17.88 -3.24 15.82
N ASN A 160 -18.53 -4.03 16.68
CA ASN A 160 -19.72 -4.86 16.44
C ASN A 160 -20.99 -4.09 16.02
N THR A 161 -20.89 -3.00 15.25
CA THR A 161 -22.04 -2.11 15.02
C THR A 161 -22.63 -2.16 13.61
N PHE A 162 -22.01 -2.90 12.68
CA PHE A 162 -22.66 -3.22 11.40
C PHE A 162 -22.53 -4.70 11.09
N ALA A 163 -23.54 -5.45 11.51
CA ALA A 163 -23.71 -6.84 11.15
C ALA A 163 -23.81 -7.00 9.62
N PRO A 164 -22.92 -7.76 8.97
CA PRO A 164 -23.21 -8.32 7.67
C PRO A 164 -24.12 -9.53 7.90
N LEU A 165 -25.23 -9.61 7.16
CA LEU A 165 -26.21 -10.70 7.17
C LEU A 165 -25.67 -12.05 6.63
N ILE A 166 -24.35 -12.27 6.63
CA ILE A 166 -23.70 -13.48 6.11
C ILE A 166 -22.49 -13.79 7.00
N SER A 167 -22.33 -15.07 7.38
CA SER A 167 -21.30 -15.62 8.28
C SER A 167 -19.95 -14.86 8.23
N PRO A 168 -19.56 -14.16 9.32
CA PRO A 168 -18.51 -13.13 9.29
C PRO A 168 -17.07 -13.66 9.21
N ALA A 169 -16.80 -14.88 9.69
CA ALA A 169 -15.42 -15.37 9.80
C ALA A 169 -14.80 -15.78 8.45
N ALA A 170 -15.60 -16.35 7.53
CA ALA A 170 -15.07 -16.86 6.26
C ALA A 170 -14.89 -15.77 5.20
N THR A 171 -15.68 -14.69 5.27
CA THR A 171 -15.63 -13.56 4.33
C THR A 171 -14.49 -12.60 4.65
N GLU A 172 -14.15 -12.43 5.93
CA GLU A 172 -13.04 -11.58 6.37
C GLU A 172 -11.67 -12.13 5.93
N ASP A 173 -11.45 -13.44 6.02
CA ASP A 173 -10.20 -14.05 5.59
C ASP A 173 -10.03 -14.07 4.07
N LEU A 174 -11.13 -14.32 3.33
CA LEU A 174 -11.13 -14.26 1.87
C LEU A 174 -10.81 -12.86 1.35
N THR A 175 -11.42 -11.84 1.96
CA THR A 175 -11.20 -10.44 1.57
C THR A 175 -9.77 -10.01 1.86
N LYS A 176 -9.21 -10.37 3.02
CA LYS A 176 -7.78 -10.13 3.34
C LYS A 176 -6.84 -10.77 2.33
N TRP A 177 -7.09 -12.04 1.96
CA TRP A 177 -6.27 -12.71 0.95
C TRP A 177 -6.35 -12.03 -0.42
N LEU A 178 -7.56 -11.72 -0.89
CA LEU A 178 -7.76 -11.01 -2.16
C LEU A 178 -7.03 -9.67 -2.16
N LEU A 179 -7.11 -8.94 -1.05
CA LEU A 179 -6.49 -7.63 -0.89
C LEU A 179 -4.97 -7.70 -0.98
N LYS A 180 -4.34 -8.70 -0.33
CA LYS A 180 -2.90 -8.97 -0.45
C LYS A 180 -2.50 -9.37 -1.88
N GLY A 181 -3.33 -10.17 -2.54
CA GLY A 181 -3.19 -10.49 -3.95
C GLY A 181 -3.18 -9.23 -4.82
N VAL A 182 -4.18 -8.35 -4.65
CA VAL A 182 -4.27 -7.07 -5.36
C VAL A 182 -3.04 -6.19 -5.09
N MET A 183 -2.60 -6.07 -3.83
CA MET A 183 -1.39 -5.32 -3.49
C MET A 183 -0.14 -5.88 -4.16
N SER A 184 0.01 -7.21 -4.24
CA SER A 184 1.16 -7.84 -4.91
C SER A 184 1.23 -7.46 -6.40
N VAL A 185 0.07 -7.43 -7.08
CA VAL A 185 -0.03 -6.98 -8.47
C VAL A 185 0.22 -5.47 -8.55
N GLY A 186 -0.24 -4.68 -7.58
CA GLY A 186 0.05 -3.26 -7.44
C GLY A 186 1.54 -2.94 -7.29
N CYS A 187 2.29 -3.74 -6.53
CA CYS A 187 3.75 -3.60 -6.37
C CYS A 187 4.47 -3.82 -7.70
N TRP A 188 4.08 -4.87 -8.43
CA TRP A 188 4.63 -5.16 -9.75
C TRP A 188 4.25 -4.06 -10.77
N ALA A 189 2.99 -3.65 -10.79
CA ALA A 189 2.47 -2.64 -11.71
C ALA A 189 3.13 -1.27 -11.47
N SER A 190 3.28 -0.84 -10.21
CA SER A 190 3.97 0.40 -9.85
C SER A 190 5.43 0.38 -10.30
N THR A 191 6.12 -0.75 -10.17
CA THR A 191 7.50 -0.90 -10.66
C THR A 191 7.60 -0.64 -12.16
N GLN A 192 6.70 -1.23 -12.96
CA GLN A 192 6.70 -1.01 -14.41
C GLN A 192 6.24 0.40 -14.78
N ALA A 193 5.26 0.94 -14.06
CA ALA A 193 4.69 2.25 -14.32
C ALA A 193 5.71 3.38 -14.06
N LEU A 194 6.44 3.32 -12.95
CA LEU A 194 7.46 4.30 -12.59
C LEU A 194 8.67 4.23 -13.53
N SER A 195 9.15 3.00 -13.82
CA SER A 195 10.26 2.82 -14.76
C SER A 195 9.94 3.39 -16.14
N ARG A 196 8.71 3.19 -16.63
CA ARG A 196 8.26 3.76 -17.91
C ARG A 196 8.14 5.28 -17.84
N PHE A 197 7.52 5.80 -16.78
CA PHE A 197 7.32 7.24 -16.64
C PHE A 197 8.65 8.00 -16.57
N LEU A 198 9.65 7.46 -15.88
CA LEU A 198 10.99 8.05 -15.86
C LEU A 198 11.65 8.07 -17.24
N LEU A 199 11.49 7.01 -18.04
CA LEU A 199 11.99 6.98 -19.42
C LEU A 199 11.31 8.06 -20.27
N ASP A 200 9.98 8.16 -20.20
CA ASP A 200 9.22 9.15 -20.96
C ASP A 200 9.64 10.60 -20.60
N VAL A 201 9.84 10.90 -19.32
CA VAL A 201 10.32 12.21 -18.85
C VAL A 201 11.76 12.48 -19.30
N THR A 202 12.62 11.45 -19.26
CA THR A 202 14.03 11.60 -19.68
C THR A 202 14.16 11.81 -21.19
N ASP A 203 13.36 11.10 -21.99
CA ASP A 203 13.34 11.25 -23.44
C ASP A 203 12.84 12.64 -23.85
N GLN A 204 11.81 13.17 -23.18
CA GLN A 204 11.37 14.56 -23.40
C GLN A 204 12.48 15.56 -23.11
N CYS A 205 13.21 15.40 -22.01
CA CYS A 205 14.31 16.30 -21.64
C CYS A 205 15.47 16.28 -22.64
N ASN A 206 15.73 15.13 -23.30
CA ASN A 206 16.76 15.02 -24.33
C ASN A 206 16.35 15.64 -25.69
N ILE A 207 15.06 15.82 -25.96
CA ILE A 207 14.56 16.44 -27.20
C ILE A 207 14.63 17.98 -27.12
N ASP A 208 14.60 18.54 -25.90
CA ASP A 208 14.63 19.98 -25.65
C ASP A 208 16.04 20.60 -25.58
N ILE A 209 17.10 19.82 -25.87
CA ILE A 209 18.52 20.24 -25.93
C ILE A 209 19.00 20.27 -27.38
#